data_AF-K4GC73-F1
#
_entry.id   AF-K4GC73-F1
#
_cell.length_a   1.000
_cell.length_b   1.000
_cell.length_c   1.000
_cell.angle_alpha   90.00
_cell.angle_beta   90.00
_cell.angle_gamma   90.00
#
_symmetry.space_group_name_H-M   'P 1'
#
loop_
_entity.id
_entity.type
_entity.pdbx_description
1 polymer ?
#
loop_
_entity_poly.entity_id
_entity_poly.type
_entity_poly.pdbx_seq_one_letter_code
_entity_poly.pdbx_strand_id
1 'polypeptide(L)'
;MKSLLLIVASCLLSGLASADEDRQGLIGESLIFSTPSDTNHVLLTPSRDMDLKNFTLCLRVNTESPRQHVLFSYATQSSPSELLLKREDETTVSLTVSGVKIPFLVRSSQLSSWVHVCARRDMMAKQVILHINGRPSVRKALEPSNPIKPGGKVVLGQEQGRAGGGFQQEKCLVGEIADVHLWDHILTTSTIRAISMGDPIYRGNVIDWLTVKHTIKGQVKSLRTTSVN
;
A
#
# COMPACT_ATOMS: atom_id res chain seq x y z
N MET A 1 -52.01 -32.25 -37.99
CA MET A 1 -51.66 -31.33 -36.88
C MET A 1 -50.81 -32.08 -35.86
N LYS A 2 -49.49 -32.07 -36.01
CA LYS A 2 -48.55 -32.53 -34.99
C LYS A 2 -47.52 -31.41 -34.84
N SER A 3 -47.64 -30.65 -33.75
CA SER A 3 -46.79 -29.49 -33.52
C SER A 3 -45.46 -29.95 -32.96
N LEU A 4 -44.41 -29.53 -33.66
CA LEU A 4 -43.01 -29.56 -33.27
C LEU A 4 -42.82 -28.59 -32.08
N LEU A 5 -42.10 -28.98 -31.03
CA LEU A 5 -41.53 -28.04 -30.07
C LEU A 5 -40.06 -28.44 -29.82
N LEU A 6 -39.15 -27.74 -30.50
CA LEU A 6 -37.72 -27.74 -30.14
C LEU A 6 -37.56 -26.89 -28.88
N ILE A 7 -37.05 -27.49 -27.81
CA ILE A 7 -36.54 -26.75 -26.65
C ILE A 7 -35.08 -26.40 -26.97
N VAL A 8 -34.82 -25.13 -27.27
CA VAL A 8 -33.46 -24.61 -27.40
C VAL A 8 -32.92 -24.37 -26.00
N ALA A 9 -31.97 -25.20 -25.57
CA ALA A 9 -31.21 -24.97 -24.34
C ALA A 9 -30.23 -23.81 -24.57
N SER A 10 -30.63 -22.62 -24.17
CA SER A 10 -29.77 -21.44 -24.07
C SER A 10 -28.88 -21.57 -22.83
N CYS A 11 -27.67 -22.10 -23.02
CA CYS A 11 -26.59 -21.98 -22.04
C CYS A 11 -26.11 -20.52 -22.00
N LEU A 12 -26.71 -19.71 -21.12
CA LEU A 12 -26.14 -18.42 -20.75
C LEU A 12 -24.87 -18.69 -19.93
N LEU A 13 -23.71 -18.63 -20.59
CA LEU A 13 -22.44 -18.46 -19.89
C LEU A 13 -22.48 -17.09 -19.19
N SER A 14 -22.85 -17.07 -17.92
CA SER A 14 -22.61 -15.91 -17.06
C SER A 14 -21.10 -15.83 -16.81
N GLY A 15 -20.42 -14.97 -17.58
CA GLY A 15 -19.09 -14.52 -17.22
C GLY A 15 -19.16 -13.88 -15.83
N LEU A 16 -18.41 -14.44 -14.88
CA LEU A 16 -18.16 -13.81 -13.58
C LEU A 16 -17.25 -12.61 -13.82
N ALA A 17 -17.81 -11.49 -14.26
CA ALA A 17 -17.19 -10.20 -14.00
C ALA A 17 -17.36 -9.97 -12.49
N SER A 18 -16.27 -10.07 -11.72
CA SER A 18 -16.29 -9.64 -10.32
C SER A 18 -16.63 -8.15 -10.35
N ALA A 19 -17.84 -7.79 -9.92
CA ALA A 19 -18.17 -6.41 -9.69
C ALA A 19 -17.19 -5.86 -8.65
N ASP A 20 -16.66 -4.68 -8.92
CA ASP A 20 -15.93 -3.91 -7.93
C ASP A 20 -16.84 -3.62 -6.74
N GLU A 21 -16.65 -4.32 -5.64
CA GLU A 21 -17.34 -4.00 -4.41
C GLU A 21 -16.56 -2.95 -3.65
N ASP A 22 -17.16 -1.76 -3.50
CA ASP A 22 -16.70 -0.78 -2.53
C ASP A 22 -16.94 -1.32 -1.12
N ARG A 23 -15.85 -1.53 -0.39
CA ARG A 23 -15.84 -2.09 0.96
C ARG A 23 -15.34 -1.04 1.96
N GLN A 24 -15.75 -1.21 3.21
CA GLN A 24 -15.44 -0.28 4.29
C GLN A 24 -14.63 -0.99 5.38
N GLY A 25 -13.40 -0.54 5.59
CA GLY A 25 -12.53 -1.02 6.67
C GLY A 25 -11.94 -2.41 6.44
N LEU A 26 -10.77 -2.64 7.05
CA LEU A 26 -10.01 -3.89 7.02
C LEU A 26 -9.56 -4.27 8.44
N ILE A 27 -10.42 -4.01 9.44
CA ILE A 27 -10.09 -4.28 10.85
C ILE A 27 -9.80 -5.76 11.08
N GLY A 28 -8.57 -6.04 11.54
CA GLY A 28 -8.11 -7.42 11.75
C GLY A 28 -8.00 -8.23 10.46
N GLU A 29 -7.91 -7.58 9.30
CA GLU A 29 -7.76 -8.24 8.00
C GLU A 29 -6.41 -7.90 7.32
N SER A 30 -5.84 -8.88 6.62
CA SER A 30 -4.75 -8.70 5.66
C SER A 30 -5.27 -8.86 4.23
N LEU A 31 -4.66 -8.11 3.30
CA LEU A 31 -4.85 -8.28 1.86
C LEU A 31 -3.73 -9.17 1.31
N ILE A 32 -4.11 -10.18 0.52
CA ILE A 32 -3.20 -11.21 0.02
C ILE A 32 -3.11 -11.15 -1.50
N PHE A 33 -1.90 -10.93 -1.99
CA PHE A 33 -1.51 -10.95 -3.40
C PHE A 33 -0.76 -12.26 -3.66
N SER A 34 -1.48 -13.33 -3.99
CA SER A 34 -0.92 -14.69 -4.00
C SER A 34 0.02 -15.02 -5.16
N THR A 35 -0.11 -14.32 -6.29
CA THR A 35 0.68 -14.59 -7.49
C THR A 35 1.14 -13.30 -8.16
N PRO A 36 2.27 -13.31 -8.87
CA PRO A 36 2.66 -12.20 -9.73
C PRO A 36 1.53 -11.87 -10.71
N SER A 37 1.19 -10.58 -10.81
CA SER A 37 0.14 -10.08 -11.68
C SER A 37 0.34 -8.60 -11.93
N ASP A 38 -0.16 -8.07 -13.05
CA ASP A 38 -0.30 -6.64 -13.34
C ASP A 38 -1.76 -6.16 -13.19
N THR A 39 -2.66 -7.03 -12.74
CA THR A 39 -4.10 -6.74 -12.55
C THR A 39 -4.56 -6.81 -11.09
N ASN A 40 -3.87 -7.57 -10.24
CA ASN A 40 -4.21 -7.70 -8.82
C ASN A 40 -3.79 -6.44 -8.06
N HIS A 41 -4.76 -5.65 -7.59
CA HIS A 41 -4.49 -4.43 -6.83
C HIS A 41 -5.67 -4.04 -5.94
N VAL A 42 -5.42 -3.13 -4.99
CA VAL A 42 -6.49 -2.53 -4.18
C VAL A 42 -6.37 -1.02 -4.26
N LEU A 43 -7.48 -0.37 -4.58
CA LEU A 43 -7.62 1.09 -4.53
C LEU A 43 -8.03 1.48 -3.12
N LEU A 44 -7.27 2.36 -2.48
CA LEU A 44 -7.68 2.98 -1.21
C LEU A 44 -8.22 4.38 -1.50
N THR A 45 -9.30 4.74 -0.82
CA THR A 45 -9.83 6.10 -0.80
C THR A 45 -9.51 6.73 0.55
N PRO A 46 -8.48 7.61 0.62
CA PRO A 46 -8.18 8.39 1.82
C PRO A 46 -9.39 9.17 2.32
N SER A 47 -9.48 9.37 3.64
CA SER A 47 -10.55 10.16 4.27
C SER A 47 -10.31 11.67 4.17
N ARG A 48 -9.10 12.07 3.78
CA ARG A 48 -8.66 13.45 3.58
C ARG A 48 -7.83 13.54 2.32
N ASP A 49 -7.70 14.74 1.78
CA ASP A 49 -6.87 14.96 0.62
C ASP A 49 -5.38 14.70 0.90
N MET A 50 -4.64 14.32 -0.12
CA MET A 50 -3.23 13.95 -0.07
C MET A 50 -2.30 15.18 -0.21
N ASP A 51 -2.78 16.40 0.07
CA ASP A 51 -1.97 17.62 0.12
C ASP A 51 -1.08 17.65 1.38
N LEU A 52 0.02 16.87 1.37
CA LEU A 52 0.83 16.59 2.55
C LEU A 52 2.18 17.30 2.51
N LYS A 53 2.37 18.22 3.45
CA LYS A 53 3.70 18.80 3.76
C LYS A 53 4.51 17.86 4.64
N ASN A 54 3.93 17.46 5.76
CA ASN A 54 4.48 16.46 6.66
C ASN A 54 3.63 15.20 6.57
N PHE A 55 4.24 14.04 6.79
CA PHE A 55 3.47 12.81 6.94
C PHE A 55 4.23 11.74 7.71
N THR A 56 3.46 10.78 8.21
CA THR A 56 3.95 9.46 8.62
C THR A 56 3.12 8.42 7.90
N LEU A 57 3.75 7.51 7.16
CA LEU A 57 3.12 6.35 6.52
C LEU A 57 3.62 5.11 7.25
N CYS A 58 2.73 4.23 7.69
CA CYS A 58 3.06 2.94 8.27
C CYS A 58 2.26 1.83 7.58
N LEU A 59 2.86 0.65 7.47
CA LEU A 59 2.22 -0.58 7.00
C LEU A 59 2.92 -1.81 7.56
N ARG A 60 2.22 -2.94 7.59
CA ARG A 60 2.80 -4.27 7.78
C ARG A 60 2.82 -5.02 6.47
N VAL A 61 3.92 -5.70 6.18
CA VAL A 61 4.06 -6.53 4.98
C VAL A 61 4.73 -7.86 5.33
N ASN A 62 4.28 -8.95 4.71
CA ASN A 62 4.94 -10.25 4.74
C ASN A 62 5.12 -10.76 3.31
N THR A 63 6.36 -11.01 2.90
CA THR A 63 6.68 -11.45 1.54
C THR A 63 7.99 -12.22 1.53
N GLU A 64 8.01 -13.33 0.79
CA GLU A 64 9.21 -14.12 0.55
C GLU A 64 9.98 -13.66 -0.71
N SER A 65 9.45 -12.68 -1.45
CA SER A 65 10.06 -12.23 -2.70
C SER A 65 11.32 -11.38 -2.43
N PRO A 66 12.51 -11.80 -2.88
CA PRO A 66 13.73 -10.99 -2.77
C PRO A 66 13.81 -9.91 -3.86
N ARG A 67 12.93 -10.00 -4.87
CA ARG A 67 12.88 -9.09 -6.01
C ARG A 67 12.34 -7.73 -5.59
N GLN A 68 12.68 -6.74 -6.39
CA GLN A 68 12.07 -5.42 -6.33
C GLN A 68 10.53 -5.51 -6.35
N HIS A 69 9.85 -4.84 -5.41
CA HIS A 69 8.39 -4.76 -5.39
C HIS A 69 7.87 -3.54 -4.62
N VAL A 70 6.69 -3.09 -5.01
CA VAL A 70 5.95 -2.02 -4.35
C VAL A 70 5.43 -2.42 -2.96
N LEU A 71 5.39 -1.48 -2.03
CA LEU A 71 4.71 -1.61 -0.73
C LEU A 71 3.51 -0.67 -0.63
N PHE A 72 3.65 0.56 -1.14
CA PHE A 72 2.59 1.56 -1.21
C PHE A 72 2.84 2.48 -2.41
N SER A 73 1.81 2.74 -3.23
CA SER A 73 1.92 3.66 -4.36
C SER A 73 0.81 4.70 -4.34
N TYR A 74 1.18 5.97 -4.41
CA TYR A 74 0.30 7.09 -4.67
C TYR A 74 0.82 7.88 -5.87
N ALA A 75 -0.05 8.07 -6.87
CA ALA A 75 0.28 8.74 -8.12
C ALA A 75 -0.78 9.78 -8.47
N THR A 76 -0.34 10.91 -9.00
CA THR A 76 -1.20 11.93 -9.61
C THR A 76 -1.13 11.85 -11.12
N GLN A 77 -1.96 12.62 -11.82
CA GLN A 77 -1.87 12.71 -13.29
C GLN A 77 -0.49 13.21 -13.76
N SER A 78 0.15 14.06 -12.97
CA SER A 78 1.45 14.68 -13.30
C SER A 78 2.67 13.90 -12.80
N SER A 79 2.47 12.91 -11.93
CA SER A 79 3.57 12.26 -11.21
C SER A 79 3.21 10.81 -10.86
N PRO A 80 3.80 9.82 -11.54
CA PRO A 80 3.54 8.39 -11.28
C PRO A 80 4.15 7.92 -9.94
N SER A 81 5.03 8.71 -9.33
CA SER A 81 5.70 8.38 -8.07
C SER A 81 5.65 9.57 -7.11
N GLU A 82 4.44 10.08 -6.88
CA GLU A 82 4.22 11.21 -5.98
C GLU A 82 4.53 10.82 -4.53
N LEU A 83 4.03 9.67 -4.07
CA LEU A 83 4.48 9.02 -2.84
C LEU A 83 4.58 7.51 -3.08
N LEU A 84 5.80 6.97 -3.07
CA LEU A 84 6.07 5.56 -3.33
C LEU A 84 6.95 4.99 -2.22
N LEU A 85 6.50 3.91 -1.59
CA LEU A 85 7.33 3.09 -0.70
C LEU A 85 7.54 1.74 -1.37
N LYS A 86 8.79 1.31 -1.47
CA LYS A 86 9.20 0.20 -2.32
C LYS A 86 10.38 -0.55 -1.72
N ARG A 87 10.40 -1.87 -1.88
CA ARG A 87 11.61 -2.67 -1.68
C ARG A 87 12.36 -2.71 -3.01
N GLU A 88 13.60 -2.22 -3.03
CA GLU A 88 14.43 -2.22 -4.24
C GLU A 88 15.13 -3.56 -4.42
N ASP A 89 15.60 -4.14 -3.31
CA ASP A 89 16.32 -5.41 -3.24
C ASP A 89 16.24 -6.00 -1.82
N GLU A 90 17.02 -7.05 -1.52
CA GLU A 90 17.04 -7.70 -0.22
C GLU A 90 17.45 -6.79 0.96
N THR A 91 18.21 -5.72 0.67
CA THR A 91 18.87 -4.85 1.64
C THR A 91 18.48 -3.38 1.52
N THR A 92 17.61 -3.03 0.59
CA THR A 92 17.24 -1.64 0.30
C THR A 92 15.74 -1.44 0.25
N VAL A 93 15.26 -0.49 1.04
CA VAL A 93 13.90 0.08 0.94
C VAL A 93 14.04 1.53 0.50
N SER A 94 13.25 1.97 -0.48
CA SER A 94 13.23 3.35 -0.94
C SER A 94 11.90 4.03 -0.65
N LEU A 95 11.98 5.30 -0.30
CA LEU A 95 10.86 6.22 -0.25
C LEU A 95 11.05 7.23 -1.38
N THR A 96 10.05 7.40 -2.25
CA THR A 96 9.99 8.51 -3.20
C THR A 96 8.96 9.51 -2.72
N VAL A 97 9.35 10.79 -2.68
CA VAL A 97 8.50 11.92 -2.29
C VAL A 97 8.57 12.96 -3.41
N SER A 98 7.43 13.24 -4.03
CA SER A 98 7.29 14.20 -5.14
C SER A 98 8.30 13.91 -6.27
N GLY A 99 8.45 12.62 -6.63
CA GLY A 99 9.39 12.15 -7.65
C GLY A 99 10.86 12.01 -7.20
N VAL A 100 11.22 12.50 -6.02
CA VAL A 100 12.60 12.38 -5.49
C VAL A 100 12.74 11.10 -4.69
N LYS A 101 13.61 10.18 -5.16
CA LYS A 101 13.86 8.88 -4.51
C LYS A 101 14.94 8.98 -3.42
N ILE A 102 14.66 8.43 -2.24
CA ILE A 102 15.57 8.32 -1.10
C ILE A 102 15.70 6.84 -0.71
N PRO A 103 16.85 6.19 -0.99
CA PRO A 103 17.09 4.81 -0.58
C PRO A 103 17.48 4.72 0.89
N PHE A 104 17.18 3.61 1.56
CA PHE A 104 17.60 3.28 2.93
C PHE A 104 18.14 1.85 2.96
N LEU A 105 19.33 1.68 3.55
CA LEU A 105 19.88 0.36 3.79
C LEU A 105 19.20 -0.26 5.01
N VAL A 106 18.74 -1.49 4.86
CA VAL A 106 18.05 -2.30 5.87
C VAL A 106 18.73 -3.67 5.95
N ARG A 107 18.82 -4.25 7.14
CA ARG A 107 19.41 -5.58 7.28
C ARG A 107 18.40 -6.61 6.76
N SER A 108 18.82 -7.50 5.85
CA SER A 108 17.93 -8.48 5.22
C SER A 108 17.21 -9.39 6.22
N SER A 109 17.85 -9.75 7.34
CA SER A 109 17.24 -10.54 8.42
C SER A 109 16.04 -9.86 9.10
N GLN A 110 15.86 -8.55 8.93
CA GLN A 110 14.71 -7.83 9.46
C GLN A 110 13.47 -7.96 8.56
N LEU A 111 13.59 -8.63 7.40
CA LEU A 111 12.57 -8.70 6.35
C LEU A 111 12.07 -10.14 6.06
N SER A 112 12.34 -11.10 6.93
CA SER A 112 12.04 -12.53 6.69
C SER A 112 10.70 -13.02 7.27
N SER A 113 9.88 -12.11 7.81
CA SER A 113 8.55 -12.38 8.38
C SER A 113 7.73 -11.10 8.28
N TRP A 114 6.58 -11.00 8.96
CA TRP A 114 5.85 -9.74 9.08
C TRP A 114 6.77 -8.59 9.53
N VAL A 115 6.89 -7.59 8.68
CA VAL A 115 7.68 -6.38 8.94
C VAL A 115 6.75 -5.19 9.08
N HIS A 116 6.91 -4.43 10.14
CA HIS A 116 6.31 -3.11 10.26
C HIS A 116 7.27 -2.07 9.68
N VAL A 117 6.85 -1.43 8.58
CA VAL A 117 7.62 -0.40 7.88
C VAL A 117 6.91 0.93 8.05
N CYS A 118 7.60 1.93 8.58
CA CYS A 118 7.13 3.32 8.57
C CYS A 118 8.12 4.26 7.90
N ALA A 119 7.60 5.22 7.14
CA ALA A 119 8.37 6.33 6.60
C ALA A 119 7.75 7.64 7.10
N ARG A 120 8.58 8.56 7.59
CA ARG A 120 8.13 9.91 7.95
C ARG A 120 8.93 10.99 7.26
N ARG A 121 8.26 12.05 6.81
CA ARG A 121 8.84 13.22 6.15
C ARG A 121 8.50 14.47 6.92
N ASP A 122 9.54 15.19 7.34
CA ASP A 122 9.44 16.50 7.98
C ASP A 122 9.97 17.56 7.01
N MET A 123 9.05 18.34 6.44
CA MET A 123 9.37 19.38 5.45
C MET A 123 10.11 20.56 6.07
N MET A 124 9.81 20.90 7.33
CA MET A 124 10.47 22.02 8.03
C MET A 124 11.90 21.67 8.37
N ALA A 125 12.13 20.46 8.89
CA ALA A 125 13.46 19.96 9.21
C ALA A 125 14.20 19.35 8.01
N LYS A 126 13.60 19.37 6.80
CA LYS A 126 14.18 18.86 5.54
C LYS A 126 14.72 17.43 5.65
N GLN A 127 13.99 16.55 6.33
CA GLN A 127 14.47 15.21 6.64
C GLN A 127 13.42 14.13 6.45
N VAL A 128 13.90 12.94 6.11
CA VAL A 128 13.13 11.70 6.05
C VAL A 128 13.79 10.63 6.92
N ILE A 129 12.96 9.80 7.56
CA ILE A 129 13.42 8.69 8.41
C ILE A 129 12.53 7.48 8.12
N LEU A 130 13.18 6.35 7.83
CA LEU A 130 12.54 5.05 7.75
C LEU A 130 12.59 4.39 9.13
N HIS A 131 11.56 3.64 9.52
CA HIS A 131 11.56 2.79 10.70
C HIS A 131 11.22 1.38 10.28
N ILE A 132 12.02 0.42 10.73
CA ILE A 132 11.76 -1.02 10.56
C ILE A 132 11.53 -1.61 11.94
N ASN A 133 10.35 -2.21 12.15
CA ASN A 133 9.94 -2.80 13.43
C ASN A 133 10.15 -1.82 14.62
N GLY A 134 9.73 -0.57 14.42
CA GLY A 134 9.81 0.50 15.43
C GLY A 134 11.22 1.08 15.65
N ARG A 135 12.24 0.61 14.93
CA ARG A 135 13.63 1.09 15.03
C ARG A 135 13.93 2.10 13.91
N PRO A 136 14.36 3.33 14.22
CA PRO A 136 14.65 4.35 13.21
C PRO A 136 15.94 4.03 12.45
N SER A 137 15.96 4.40 11.17
CA SER A 137 17.17 4.56 10.37
C SER A 137 17.92 5.84 10.78
N VAL A 138 19.08 6.07 10.14
CA VAL A 138 19.66 7.41 10.10
C VAL A 138 18.68 8.40 9.45
N ARG A 139 18.78 9.67 9.85
CA ARG A 139 18.09 10.78 9.18
C ARG A 139 18.75 11.00 7.83
N LYS A 140 17.95 11.10 6.77
CA LYS A 140 18.44 11.49 5.44
C LYS A 140 17.85 12.84 5.07
N ALA A 141 18.68 13.69 4.48
CA ALA A 141 18.23 14.98 3.98
C ALA A 141 17.31 14.78 2.78
N LEU A 142 16.25 15.58 2.74
CA LEU A 142 15.42 15.80 1.58
C LEU A 142 15.27 17.31 1.49
N GLU A 143 15.98 17.93 0.53
CA GLU A 143 15.82 19.36 0.28
C GLU A 143 14.34 19.69 0.05
N PRO A 144 13.91 20.94 0.29
CA PRO A 144 12.54 21.36 0.10
C PRO A 144 12.02 20.92 -1.27
N SER A 145 11.25 19.85 -1.24
CA SER A 145 10.47 19.38 -2.37
C SER A 145 9.05 19.90 -2.21
N ASN A 146 8.33 19.98 -3.32
CA ASN A 146 6.92 20.33 -3.28
C ASN A 146 6.18 19.41 -2.28
N PRO A 147 5.13 19.90 -1.61
CA PRO A 147 4.19 19.04 -0.90
C PRO A 147 3.73 17.88 -1.80
N ILE A 148 3.32 16.77 -1.20
CA ILE A 148 2.60 15.73 -1.95
C ILE A 148 1.38 16.40 -2.56
N LYS A 149 1.18 16.27 -3.86
CA LYS A 149 0.05 16.89 -4.54
C LYS A 149 -1.25 16.11 -4.30
N PRO A 150 -2.39 16.79 -4.13
CA PRO A 150 -3.70 16.17 -4.03
C PRO A 150 -4.21 15.57 -5.36
N GLY A 151 -5.39 14.93 -5.32
CA GLY A 151 -6.13 14.51 -6.52
C GLY A 151 -5.60 13.27 -7.25
N GLY A 152 -4.75 12.48 -6.59
CA GLY A 152 -4.21 11.23 -7.12
C GLY A 152 -4.98 9.98 -6.71
N LYS A 153 -4.36 8.81 -6.95
CA LYS A 153 -4.90 7.49 -6.57
C LYS A 153 -3.89 6.73 -5.71
N VAL A 154 -4.39 6.15 -4.62
CA VAL A 154 -3.63 5.23 -3.77
C VAL A 154 -3.89 3.80 -4.23
N VAL A 155 -2.82 3.06 -4.50
CA VAL A 155 -2.83 1.68 -4.97
C VAL A 155 -1.91 0.84 -4.08
N LEU A 156 -2.44 -0.30 -3.63
CA LEU A 156 -1.68 -1.39 -3.03
C LEU A 156 -1.53 -2.53 -4.04
N GLY A 157 -0.41 -3.25 -3.97
CA GLY A 157 -0.11 -4.40 -4.83
C GLY A 157 0.63 -4.05 -6.12
N GLN A 158 0.54 -2.82 -6.62
CA GLN A 158 1.14 -2.41 -7.90
C GLN A 158 1.88 -1.07 -7.83
N GLU A 159 3.03 -0.98 -8.50
CA GLU A 159 3.71 0.29 -8.78
C GLU A 159 2.99 0.97 -9.95
N GLN A 160 2.51 2.20 -9.73
CA GLN A 160 1.79 2.97 -10.74
C GLN A 160 2.76 3.56 -11.79
N GLY A 161 2.49 3.30 -13.08
CA GLY A 161 3.09 4.05 -14.20
C GLY A 161 2.29 5.30 -14.58
N ARG A 162 1.03 5.39 -14.11
CA ARG A 162 0.13 6.55 -14.16
C ARG A 162 -0.90 6.39 -13.04
N ALA A 163 -1.61 7.47 -12.68
CA ALA A 163 -2.67 7.39 -11.67
C ALA A 163 -3.69 6.27 -11.98
N GLY A 164 -3.72 5.24 -11.13
CA GLY A 164 -4.60 4.08 -11.23
C GLY A 164 -4.25 3.05 -12.30
N GLY A 165 -3.03 3.06 -12.86
CA GLY A 165 -2.66 2.06 -13.87
C GLY A 165 -1.20 2.14 -14.34
N GLY A 166 -0.93 1.57 -15.52
CA GLY A 166 0.43 1.44 -16.04
C GLY A 166 1.27 0.45 -15.23
N PHE A 167 0.61 -0.57 -14.70
CA PHE A 167 1.21 -1.60 -13.86
C PHE A 167 2.15 -2.50 -14.66
N GLN A 168 3.17 -3.03 -13.99
CA GLN A 168 4.15 -3.94 -14.56
C GLN A 168 4.30 -5.12 -13.61
N GLN A 169 4.04 -6.33 -14.09
CA GLN A 169 4.03 -7.55 -13.28
C GLN A 169 5.34 -7.74 -12.50
N GLU A 170 6.47 -7.31 -13.05
CA GLU A 170 7.79 -7.47 -12.45
C GLU A 170 7.97 -6.64 -11.17
N LYS A 171 7.10 -5.65 -10.94
CA LYS A 171 7.16 -4.70 -9.82
C LYS A 171 6.04 -4.88 -8.80
N CYS A 172 5.14 -5.84 -9.02
CA CYS A 172 4.02 -6.11 -8.14
C CYS A 172 4.47 -6.70 -6.79
N LEU A 173 3.65 -6.52 -5.76
CA LEU A 173 3.79 -7.25 -4.51
C LEU A 173 3.23 -8.67 -4.68
N VAL A 174 4.00 -9.65 -4.22
CA VAL A 174 3.50 -11.01 -3.96
C VAL A 174 3.71 -11.29 -2.49
N GLY A 175 2.62 -11.44 -1.74
CA GLY A 175 2.65 -11.52 -0.29
C GLY A 175 1.40 -10.92 0.34
N GLU A 176 1.53 -10.52 1.60
CA GLU A 176 0.43 -9.99 2.41
C GLU A 176 0.74 -8.57 2.89
N ILE A 177 -0.29 -7.72 2.96
CA ILE A 177 -0.20 -6.37 3.52
C ILE A 177 -1.34 -6.14 4.51
N ALA A 178 -1.05 -5.46 5.61
CA ALA A 178 -2.00 -5.12 6.66
C ALA A 178 -1.62 -3.77 7.32
N ASP A 179 -2.51 -3.26 8.17
CA ASP A 179 -2.26 -2.10 9.04
C ASP A 179 -1.71 -0.86 8.29
N VAL A 180 -2.23 -0.58 7.09
CA VAL A 180 -1.81 0.61 6.33
C VAL A 180 -2.45 1.85 6.94
N HIS A 181 -1.62 2.72 7.53
CA HIS A 181 -2.04 3.97 8.14
C HIS A 181 -1.21 5.14 7.62
N LEU A 182 -1.87 6.28 7.39
CA LEU A 182 -1.23 7.53 6.96
C LEU A 182 -1.73 8.69 7.82
N TRP A 183 -0.76 9.46 8.31
CA TRP A 183 -0.97 10.69 9.06
C TRP A 183 -0.46 11.89 8.27
N ASP A 184 -1.14 13.04 8.38
CA ASP A 184 -0.73 14.34 7.84
C ASP A 184 0.32 15.08 8.71
N HIS A 185 0.86 14.38 9.70
CA HIS A 185 1.82 14.92 10.66
C HIS A 185 2.90 13.89 11.03
N ILE A 186 3.91 14.37 11.74
CA ILE A 186 5.02 13.57 12.21
C ILE A 186 4.65 12.85 13.51
N LEU A 187 4.69 11.53 13.50
CA LEU A 187 4.67 10.74 14.72
C LEU A 187 6.06 10.70 15.37
N THR A 188 6.08 10.60 16.70
CA THR A 188 7.30 10.41 17.46
C THR A 188 7.84 8.97 17.29
N THR A 189 9.13 8.77 17.51
CA THR A 189 9.72 7.41 17.45
C THR A 189 9.15 6.48 18.52
N SER A 190 8.76 6.98 19.69
CA SER A 190 8.08 6.17 20.72
C SER A 190 6.69 5.73 20.26
N THR A 191 5.92 6.63 19.65
CA THR A 191 4.62 6.31 19.05
C THR A 191 4.77 5.25 17.95
N ILE A 192 5.70 5.43 17.01
CA ILE A 192 5.96 4.44 15.94
C ILE A 192 6.37 3.08 16.52
N ARG A 193 7.13 3.07 17.62
CA ARG A 193 7.48 1.83 18.32
C ARG A 193 6.26 1.17 18.95
N ALA A 194 5.37 1.91 19.59
CA ALA A 194 4.12 1.38 20.15
C ALA A 194 3.26 0.73 19.06
N ILE A 195 3.07 1.40 17.92
CA ILE A 195 2.36 0.86 16.75
C ILE A 195 3.01 -0.44 16.27
N SER A 196 4.34 -0.49 16.20
CA SER A 196 5.06 -1.69 15.76
C SER A 196 4.81 -2.90 16.67
N MET A 197 4.50 -2.67 17.95
CA MET A 197 4.17 -3.70 18.94
C MET A 197 2.66 -4.01 19.00
N GLY A 198 1.86 -3.50 18.07
CA GLY A 198 0.45 -3.83 17.94
C GLY A 198 -0.51 -2.96 18.76
N ASP A 199 -0.08 -1.78 19.21
CA ASP A 199 -0.99 -0.86 19.92
C ASP A 199 -2.11 -0.34 19.00
N PRO A 200 -3.38 -0.73 19.22
CA PRO A 200 -4.48 -0.44 18.32
C PRO A 200 -5.02 1.00 18.46
N ILE A 201 -4.51 1.78 19.42
CA ILE A 201 -5.03 3.12 19.73
C ILE A 201 -4.63 4.14 18.65
N TYR A 202 -3.51 3.92 17.97
CA TYR A 202 -2.98 4.87 17.00
C TYR A 202 -3.57 4.64 15.61
N ARG A 203 -4.42 5.58 15.19
CA ARG A 203 -5.15 5.53 13.92
C ARG A 203 -4.73 6.69 13.03
N GLY A 204 -4.50 6.40 11.76
CA GLY A 204 -4.20 7.40 10.73
C GLY A 204 -5.39 8.33 10.48
N ASN A 205 -5.14 9.62 10.30
CA ASN A 205 -6.20 10.59 10.00
C ASN A 205 -6.38 10.85 8.50
N VAL A 206 -5.46 10.38 7.65
CA VAL A 206 -5.56 10.42 6.18
C VAL A 206 -5.98 9.06 5.65
N ILE A 207 -5.27 8.00 6.05
CA ILE A 207 -5.65 6.60 5.79
C ILE A 207 -5.71 5.88 7.14
N ASP A 208 -6.86 5.29 7.42
CA ASP A 208 -7.08 4.46 8.60
C ASP A 208 -7.46 3.05 8.16
N TRP A 209 -6.57 2.06 8.31
CA TRP A 209 -6.82 0.68 7.90
C TRP A 209 -8.17 0.14 8.37
N LEU A 210 -8.56 0.47 9.60
CA LEU A 210 -9.78 -0.04 10.23
C LEU A 210 -11.05 0.47 9.55
N THR A 211 -10.99 1.63 8.90
CA THR A 211 -12.16 2.30 8.34
C THR A 211 -11.94 2.80 6.92
N VAL A 212 -10.86 2.44 6.23
CA VAL A 212 -10.59 2.95 4.88
C VAL A 212 -11.60 2.38 3.88
N LYS A 213 -12.14 3.25 3.02
CA LYS A 213 -12.91 2.83 1.86
C LYS A 213 -11.96 2.24 0.83
N HIS A 214 -12.27 1.06 0.32
CA HIS A 214 -11.40 0.39 -0.62
C HIS A 214 -12.16 -0.42 -1.67
N THR A 215 -11.51 -0.62 -2.81
CA THR A 215 -12.03 -1.43 -3.91
C THR A 215 -10.99 -2.48 -4.27
N ILE A 216 -11.37 -3.75 -4.21
CA ILE A 216 -10.50 -4.87 -4.59
C ILE A 216 -10.61 -5.12 -6.09
N LYS A 217 -9.46 -5.28 -6.76
CA LYS A 217 -9.34 -5.52 -8.20
C LYS A 217 -8.52 -6.78 -8.46
N GLY A 218 -9.06 -7.67 -9.30
CA GLY A 218 -8.44 -8.95 -9.62
C GLY A 218 -8.60 -9.96 -8.48
N GLN A 219 -7.63 -10.87 -8.34
CA GLN A 219 -7.69 -12.01 -7.43
C GLN A 219 -6.98 -11.73 -6.09
N VAL A 220 -7.28 -10.58 -5.47
CA VAL A 220 -6.79 -10.26 -4.12
C VAL A 220 -7.76 -10.82 -3.09
N LYS A 221 -7.24 -11.53 -2.07
CA LYS A 221 -8.06 -12.03 -0.96
C LYS A 221 -7.96 -11.07 0.23
N SER A 222 -9.07 -10.87 0.93
CA SER A 222 -9.07 -10.27 2.26
C SER A 222 -9.30 -11.39 3.28
N LEU A 223 -8.37 -11.61 4.19
CA LEU A 223 -8.48 -12.65 5.23
C LEU A 223 -8.36 -12.03 6.61
N ARG A 224 -9.20 -12.50 7.55
CA ARG A 224 -9.02 -12.16 8.96
C ARG A 224 -7.75 -12.78 9.49
N THR A 225 -6.89 -11.94 10.06
CA THR A 225 -5.63 -12.36 10.64
C THR A 225 -5.85 -12.78 12.09
N THR A 226 -5.55 -14.04 12.40
CA THR A 226 -5.54 -14.54 13.80
C THR A 226 -4.25 -14.18 14.55
N SER A 227 -3.28 -13.57 13.85
CA SER A 227 -1.88 -13.47 14.26
C SER A 227 -1.28 -12.11 13.86
N VAL A 228 -1.82 -11.00 14.35
CA VAL A 228 -1.10 -9.71 14.38
C VAL A 228 -0.88 -9.35 15.84
N ASN A 229 0.02 -10.06 16.50
CA ASN A 229 0.60 -9.71 17.80
C ASN A 229 2.10 -9.97 17.73
#